data_AF-A0A7L2L717-F1
#
_entry.id   AF-A0A7L2L717-F1
#
_cell.length_a   1.000
_cell.length_b   1.000
_cell.length_c   1.000
_cell.angle_alpha   90.00
_cell.angle_beta   90.00
_cell.angle_gamma   90.00
#
_symmetry.space_group_name_H-M   'P 1'
#
loop_
_entity.id
_entity.type
_entity.pdbx_description
1 polymer ?
#
loop_
_entity_poly.entity_id
_entity_poly.type
_entity_poly.pdbx_seq_one_letter_code
_entity_poly.pdbx_strand_id
1 'polypeptide(L)' 'TTAAALERFTVNFTITNLPYTSDLENLDSAKFRATRRVMNTLLDRLLKESSIGPVFHGCETTDFRYG' A
#
# COMPACT_ATOMS: atom_id res chain seq x y z
N THR A 1 -19.33 -23.47 11.56
CA THR A 1 -18.78 -22.10 11.53
C THR A 1 -18.34 -21.81 10.13
N THR A 2 -19.06 -20.94 9.41
CA THR A 2 -18.69 -20.51 8.05
C THR A 2 -17.36 -19.75 8.16
N ALA A 3 -16.36 -20.12 7.37
CA ALA A 3 -15.10 -19.37 7.33
C ALA A 3 -15.41 -17.92 6.92
N ALA A 4 -14.91 -16.95 7.67
CA ALA A 4 -15.08 -15.54 7.33
C ALA A 4 -14.48 -15.30 5.93
N ALA A 5 -15.25 -14.66 5.04
CA ALA A 5 -14.76 -14.29 3.73
C ALA A 5 -13.69 -13.20 3.85
N LEU A 6 -12.60 -13.32 3.09
CA LEU A 6 -11.60 -12.27 3.02
C LEU A 6 -12.19 -11.05 2.30
N GLU A 7 -12.23 -9.92 2.99
CA GLU A 7 -12.69 -8.65 2.44
C GLU A 7 -11.51 -7.78 2.01
N ARG A 8 -11.63 -7.11 0.85
CA ARG A 8 -10.65 -6.14 0.35
C ARG A 8 -11.25 -4.75 0.42
N PHE A 9 -10.49 -3.82 0.98
CA PHE A 9 -10.84 -2.39 1.00
C PHE A 9 -9.65 -1.55 0.55
N THR A 10 -9.94 -0.32 0.14
CA THR A 10 -8.95 0.65 -0.32
C THR A 10 -8.82 1.77 0.70
N VAL A 11 -7.59 2.16 1.01
CA VAL A 11 -7.29 3.32 1.84
C VAL A 11 -6.47 4.30 1.01
N ASN A 12 -6.89 5.56 1.01
CA ASN A 12 -6.15 6.65 0.41
C ASN A 12 -5.51 7.48 1.52
N PHE A 13 -4.21 7.74 1.39
CA PHE A 13 -3.47 8.60 2.32
C PHE A 13 -2.40 9.37 1.54
N THR A 14 -1.99 10.52 2.07
CA THR A 14 -0.97 11.37 1.43
C THR A 14 0.40 11.10 2.05
N ILE A 15 1.40 10.88 1.20
CA ILE A 15 2.80 10.76 1.62
C ILE A 15 3.45 12.13 1.49
N THR A 16 3.62 12.84 2.60
CA THR A 16 4.16 14.21 2.60
C THR A 16 5.66 14.28 2.31
N ASN A 17 6.40 13.18 2.55
CA ASN A 17 7.85 13.12 2.42
C ASN A 17 8.33 12.41 1.14
N LEU A 18 7.48 12.31 0.11
CA LEU A 18 7.81 11.73 -1.19
C LEU A 18 7.45 12.72 -2.30
N PRO A 19 8.44 13.41 -2.91
CA PRO A 19 8.18 14.29 -4.04
C PRO A 19 7.62 13.51 -5.23
N TYR A 20 6.48 13.99 -5.76
CA TYR A 20 5.86 13.38 -6.92
C TYR A 20 6.64 13.68 -8.20
N THR A 21 6.75 12.69 -9.09
CA THR A 21 7.39 12.80 -10.40
C THR A 21 6.60 11.98 -11.41
N SER A 22 6.66 12.30 -12.70
CA SER A 22 5.98 11.53 -13.77
C SER A 22 6.32 10.04 -13.77
N ASP A 23 7.52 9.65 -13.33
CA ASP A 23 7.87 8.23 -13.17
C ASP A 23 6.95 7.49 -12.17
N LEU A 24 6.41 8.17 -11.16
CA LEU A 24 5.48 7.57 -10.19
C LEU A 24 4.07 7.39 -10.78
N GLU A 25 3.75 8.06 -11.88
CA GLU A 25 2.52 7.83 -12.65
C GLU A 25 2.61 6.60 -13.55
N ASN A 26 3.84 6.27 -13.99
CA ASN A 26 4.10 5.15 -14.88
C ASN A 26 4.34 3.86 -14.08
N LEU A 27 3.35 2.95 -14.10
CA LEU A 27 3.38 1.64 -13.44
C LEU A 27 4.60 0.77 -13.85
N ASP A 28 5.14 0.97 -15.04
CA ASP A 28 6.28 0.21 -15.57
C ASP A 28 7.64 0.81 -15.18
N SER A 29 7.65 2.03 -14.62
CA SER A 29 8.89 2.70 -14.28
C SER A 29 9.62 1.99 -13.13
N ALA A 30 10.96 2.05 -13.17
CA ALA A 30 11.78 1.52 -12.09
C ALA A 30 11.47 2.22 -10.75
N LYS A 31 11.17 3.52 -10.80
CA LYS A 31 10.86 4.32 -9.61
C LYS A 31 9.52 3.94 -9.00
N PHE A 32 8.48 3.74 -9.80
CA PHE A 32 7.20 3.23 -9.33
C PHE A 32 7.37 1.87 -8.66
N ARG A 33 8.00 0.91 -9.35
CA ARG A 33 8.21 -0.45 -8.82
C ARG A 33 9.02 -0.46 -7.52
N ALA A 34 10.05 0.37 -7.42
CA ALA A 34 10.85 0.51 -6.20
C ALA A 34 10.03 1.13 -5.05
N THR A 35 9.34 2.24 -5.32
CA THR A 35 8.53 2.95 -4.32
C THR A 35 7.39 2.06 -3.82
N ARG A 36 6.69 1.38 -4.73
CA ARG A 36 5.64 0.39 -4.42
C ARG A 36 6.14 -0.70 -3.47
N ARG A 37 7.33 -1.26 -3.71
CA ARG A 37 7.91 -2.29 -2.84
C ARG A 37 8.17 -1.75 -1.43
N VAL A 38 8.77 -0.56 -1.33
CA VAL A 38 9.02 0.09 -0.04
C VAL A 38 7.71 0.34 0.71
N MET A 39 6.71 0.91 0.04
CA MET A 39 5.41 1.19 0.64
C MET A 39 4.70 -0.08 1.10
N ASN A 40 4.69 -1.14 0.29
CA ASN A 40 4.11 -2.42 0.68
C ASN A 40 4.76 -2.96 1.95
N THR A 41 6.10 -2.93 2.05
CA THR A 41 6.81 -3.41 3.25
C THR A 41 6.47 -2.59 4.50
N LEU A 42 6.42 -1.25 4.38
CA LEU A 42 6.12 -0.37 5.50
C LEU A 42 4.67 -0.53 5.97
N LEU A 43 3.71 -0.54 5.04
CA LEU A 43 2.29 -0.70 5.35
C LEU A 43 1.98 -2.08 5.91
N ASP A 44 2.55 -3.14 5.35
CA ASP A 44 2.35 -4.50 5.83
C ASP A 44 2.81 -4.65 7.28
N ARG A 45 4.00 -4.10 7.61
CA ARG A 45 4.49 -4.06 8.99
C ARG A 45 3.56 -3.24 9.90
N LEU A 46 3.21 -2.02 9.49
CA LEU A 46 2.37 -1.13 10.28
C LEU A 46 1.00 -1.76 10.59
N LEU A 47 0.37 -2.39 9.60
CA LEU A 47 -0.96 -2.98 9.76
C LEU A 47 -0.91 -4.28 10.58
N LYS A 48 0.16 -5.07 10.47
CA LYS A 48 0.40 -6.22 11.37
C LYS A 48 0.57 -5.82 12.83
N GLU A 49 1.16 -4.66 13.09
CA GLU A 49 1.34 -4.12 14.44
C GLU A 49 0.10 -3.34 14.96
N SER A 50 -0.94 -3.17 14.13
CA SER A 50 -2.16 -2.45 14.48
C SER A 50 -3.23 -3.33 15.14
N SER A 51 -4.36 -2.73 15.53
CA SER A 51 -5.51 -3.45 16.08
C SER A 51 -6.13 -4.48 15.12
N ILE A 52 -5.93 -4.34 13.80
CA ILE A 52 -6.41 -5.31 12.81
C ILE A 52 -5.40 -6.41 12.50
N GLY A 53 -4.19 -6.35 13.06
CA GLY A 53 -3.10 -7.30 12.80
C GLY A 53 -3.50 -8.78 12.87
N PRO A 54 -4.29 -9.23 13.88
CA PRO A 54 -4.73 -10.62 13.99
C PRO A 54 -5.57 -11.15 12.81
N VAL A 55 -6.23 -10.27 12.06
CA VAL A 55 -7.10 -10.63 10.92
C VAL A 55 -6.59 -10.06 9.59
N PHE A 56 -5.45 -9.37 9.60
CA PHE A 56 -4.87 -8.75 8.43
C PHE A 56 -4.01 -9.74 7.64
N HIS A 57 -4.31 -9.88 6.35
CA HIS A 57 -3.61 -10.82 5.46
C HIS A 57 -2.51 -10.19 4.61
N GLY A 58 -2.57 -8.88 4.37
CA GLY A 58 -1.62 -8.17 3.52
C GLY A 58 -2.25 -6.98 2.79
N CYS A 59 -1.40 -6.16 2.21
CA CYS A 59 -1.80 -5.00 1.41
C CYS A 59 -0.90 -4.84 0.19
N GLU A 60 -1.39 -4.08 -0.79
CA GLU A 60 -0.65 -3.75 -1.99
C GLU A 60 -0.97 -2.32 -2.41
N THR A 61 0.04 -1.50 -2.63
CA THR A 61 -0.10 -0.18 -3.23
C THR A 61 -0.47 -0.35 -4.70
N THR A 62 -1.57 0.28 -5.10
CA THR A 62 -2.13 0.19 -6.45
C THR A 62 -1.72 1.35 -7.34
N ASP A 63 -1.59 2.56 -6.78
CA ASP A 63 -1.39 3.79 -7.53
C ASP A 63 -0.64 4.85 -6.70
N PHE A 64 0.09 5.75 -7.36
CA PHE A 64 0.59 6.99 -6.78
C PHE A 64 0.01 8.15 -7.58
N ARG A 65 -0.62 9.09 -6.88
CA ARG A 65 -1.32 10.22 -7.50
C ARG A 65 -0.75 11.53 -6.97
N TYR A 66 -0.78 12.55 -7.81
CA TYR A 66 -0.49 13.90 -7.36
C TYR A 66 -1.54 14.35 -6.34
N GLY A 67 -1.07 14.91 -5.22
CA GLY A 67 -1.90 15.32 -4.08
C GLY A 67 -2.10 16.82 -3.98
#